data_AF-A0A7J9Q7X0-F1
#
_entry.id   AF-A0A7J9Q7X0-F1
#
_cell.length_a   1.000
_cell.length_b   1.000
_cell.length_c   1.000
_cell.angle_alpha   90.00
_cell.angle_beta   90.00
_cell.angle_gamma   90.00
#
_symmetry.space_group_name_H-M   'P 1'
#
loop_
_entity.id
_entity.type
_entity.pdbx_description
1 polymer ?
#
loop_
_entity_poly.entity_id
_entity_poly.type
_entity_poly.pdbx_seq_one_letter_code
_entity_poly.pdbx_strand_id
1 'polypeptide(L)'
;MTSIIALLAIMIIPNTASAITNEITVTPINEKVSLETTITTLTVPENNTLPWGTVYGSASDVAERYPVIIQFYKGDEAVHVAQIDTKGDGSYEYKFRVRNLDTQTGQFTDIFQGEYTVKIFKVIPNTNQVV
;
A
#
# COMPACT_ATOMS: atom_id res chain seq x y z
N MET A 1 22.35 -6.18 -9.42
CA MET A 1 21.86 -7.40 -8.75
C MET A 1 20.50 -7.07 -8.16
N THR A 2 19.42 -7.61 -8.73
CA THR A 2 18.07 -7.52 -8.14
C THR A 2 18.00 -8.47 -6.95
N SER A 3 17.74 -7.96 -5.76
CA SER A 3 17.49 -8.78 -4.57
C SER A 3 15.99 -8.95 -4.40
N ILE A 4 15.51 -10.20 -4.30
CA ILE A 4 14.10 -10.55 -4.03
C ILE A 4 14.07 -11.16 -2.63
N ILE A 5 13.41 -10.50 -1.68
CA ILE A 5 13.18 -11.03 -0.33
C ILE A 5 11.70 -11.39 -0.22
N ALA A 6 11.39 -12.68 -0.05
CA ALA A 6 10.04 -13.17 0.19
C ALA A 6 9.83 -13.41 1.69
N LEU A 7 8.90 -12.69 2.33
CA LEU A 7 8.44 -12.97 3.69
C LEU A 7 7.12 -13.74 3.62
N LEU A 8 7.08 -14.96 4.16
CA LEU A 8 5.86 -15.77 4.26
C LEU A 8 5.20 -15.53 5.63
N ALA A 9 4.07 -14.82 5.67
CA ALA A 9 3.30 -14.60 6.88
C ALA A 9 2.21 -15.68 7.07
N ILE A 10 2.11 -16.22 8.30
CA ILE A 10 1.13 -17.24 8.72
C ILE A 10 -0.27 -16.60 8.79
N MET A 11 -1.26 -17.18 8.10
CA MET A 11 -2.64 -16.65 8.04
C MET A 11 -3.38 -16.83 9.37
N ILE A 12 -3.77 -15.73 9.99
CA ILE A 12 -4.88 -15.67 10.96
C ILE A 12 -6.03 -15.02 10.20
N ILE A 13 -7.16 -15.71 10.02
CA ILE A 13 -8.35 -15.20 9.33
C ILE A 13 -8.96 -14.08 10.20
N PRO A 14 -8.92 -12.80 9.79
CA PRO A 14 -9.51 -11.72 10.56
C PRO A 14 -10.90 -11.36 9.98
N ASN A 15 -11.82 -10.95 10.84
CA ASN A 15 -13.12 -10.36 10.45
C ASN A 15 -12.98 -8.92 9.89
N THR A 16 -11.78 -8.51 9.46
CA THR A 16 -11.44 -7.15 9.05
C THR A 16 -10.53 -7.17 7.83
N ALA A 17 -10.61 -6.13 6.99
CA ALA A 17 -9.72 -5.98 5.84
C ALA A 17 -8.25 -6.02 6.29
N SER A 18 -7.47 -6.90 5.68
CA SER A 18 -6.06 -7.15 6.02
C SER A 18 -5.23 -7.16 4.75
N ALA A 19 -3.97 -6.74 4.88
CA ALA A 19 -3.01 -6.73 3.78
C ALA A 19 -1.90 -7.76 4.01
N ILE A 20 -1.64 -8.63 3.02
CA ILE A 20 -0.53 -9.60 3.05
C ILE A 20 0.56 -9.13 2.09
N THR A 21 1.73 -8.78 2.61
CA THR A 21 2.89 -8.42 1.79
C THR A 21 3.46 -9.66 1.11
N ASN A 22 3.54 -9.65 -0.22
CA ASN A 22 3.96 -10.80 -1.02
C ASN A 22 5.38 -10.63 -1.57
N GLU A 23 5.74 -9.41 -1.99
CA GLU A 23 7.00 -9.15 -2.67
C GLU A 23 7.50 -7.73 -2.38
N ILE A 24 8.81 -7.58 -2.18
CA ILE A 24 9.50 -6.29 -2.09
C ILE A 24 10.66 -6.32 -3.08
N THR A 25 10.74 -5.32 -3.95
CA THR A 25 11.84 -5.14 -4.91
C THR A 25 12.46 -3.75 -4.75
N VAL A 26 13.79 -3.69 -4.81
CA VAL A 26 14.54 -2.43 -4.72
C VAL A 26 15.35 -2.23 -5.99
N THR A 27 15.08 -1.12 -6.69
CA THR A 27 15.74 -0.76 -7.94
C THR A 27 16.51 0.56 -7.76
N PRO A 28 17.85 0.57 -7.88
CA PRO A 28 18.63 1.80 -7.78
C PRO A 28 18.20 2.83 -8.81
N ILE A 29 18.00 4.07 -8.37
CA ILE A 29 17.79 5.22 -9.27
C ILE A 29 19.15 5.89 -9.54
N ASN A 30 19.94 6.09 -8.48
CA ASN A 30 21.30 6.63 -8.54
C ASN A 30 22.09 6.22 -7.28
N GLU A 31 23.26 6.82 -7.07
CA GLU A 31 24.15 6.53 -5.92
C GLU A 31 23.52 6.84 -4.56
N LYS A 32 22.52 7.73 -4.49
CA LYS A 32 21.95 8.22 -3.22
C LYS A 32 20.59 7.60 -2.88
N VAL A 33 19.81 7.18 -3.87
CA VAL A 33 18.44 6.69 -3.66
C VAL A 33 18.05 5.52 -4.56
N SER A 34 17.12 4.72 -4.08
CA SER A 34 16.51 3.58 -4.78
C SER A 34 14.99 3.70 -4.76
N LEU A 35 14.33 3.06 -5.72
CA LEU A 35 12.89 2.83 -5.73
C LEU A 35 12.60 1.48 -5.05
N GLU A 36 11.92 1.51 -3.90
CA GLU A 36 11.32 0.32 -3.31
C GLU A 36 9.88 0.17 -3.82
N THR A 37 9.58 -1.01 -4.38
CA THR A 37 8.23 -1.40 -4.77
C THR A 37 7.78 -2.55 -3.89
N THR A 38 6.71 -2.33 -3.14
CA THR A 38 6.06 -3.34 -2.30
C THR A 38 4.76 -3.78 -2.95
N ILE A 39 4.62 -5.08 -3.19
CA ILE A 39 3.40 -5.70 -3.70
C ILE A 39 2.74 -6.43 -2.54
N THR A 40 1.51 -6.03 -2.23
CA THR A 40 0.70 -6.59 -1.14
C THR A 40 -0.72 -6.86 -1.62
N THR A 41 -1.41 -7.81 -1.01
CA THR A 41 -2.82 -8.11 -1.34
C THR A 41 -3.72 -7.40 -0.35
N LEU A 42 -4.66 -6.56 -0.81
CA LEU A 42 -5.76 -6.04 0.00
C LEU A 42 -6.97 -6.96 -0.13
N THR A 43 -7.44 -7.53 0.97
CA THR A 43 -8.69 -8.31 1.00
C THR A 43 -9.80 -7.52 1.68
N VAL A 44 -10.87 -7.19 0.96
CA VAL A 44 -12.07 -6.55 1.51
C VAL A 44 -13.20 -7.58 1.58
N PRO A 45 -13.66 -7.97 2.78
CA PRO A 45 -14.71 -8.98 2.92
C PRO A 45 -16.06 -8.46 2.39
N GLU A 46 -16.87 -9.34 1.81
CA GLU A 46 -18.17 -8.98 1.20
C GLU A 46 -19.15 -8.35 2.20
N ASN A 47 -19.04 -8.71 3.47
CA ASN A 47 -19.85 -8.17 4.56
C ASN A 47 -19.15 -7.02 5.32
N ASN A 48 -18.11 -6.39 4.73
CA ASN A 48 -17.40 -5.29 5.36
C ASN A 48 -18.36 -4.16 5.75
N THR A 49 -18.34 -3.72 7.01
CA THR A 49 -19.15 -2.58 7.47
C THR A 49 -18.33 -1.30 7.63
N LEU A 50 -17.00 -1.39 7.52
CA LEU A 50 -16.10 -0.26 7.75
C LEU A 50 -16.04 0.66 6.52
N PRO A 51 -16.25 1.97 6.70
CA PRO A 51 -16.27 2.91 5.57
C PRO A 51 -14.88 3.22 5.00
N TRP A 52 -13.81 2.89 5.72
CA TRP A 52 -12.45 3.34 5.44
C TRP A 52 -11.47 2.18 5.46
N GLY A 53 -10.51 2.23 4.55
CA GLY A 53 -9.27 1.47 4.59
C GLY A 53 -8.09 2.43 4.69
N THR A 54 -6.95 1.92 5.16
CA THR A 54 -5.72 2.71 5.29
C THR A 54 -4.53 1.90 4.81
N VAL A 55 -3.68 2.51 3.99
CA VAL A 55 -2.32 2.04 3.68
C VAL A 55 -1.35 2.94 4.44
N TYR A 56 -0.43 2.38 5.22
CA TYR A 56 0.54 3.16 5.99
C TYR A 56 1.94 2.53 5.95
N GLY A 57 2.96 3.35 6.23
CA GLY A 57 4.36 2.94 6.37
C GLY A 57 5.06 3.74 7.46
N SER A 58 6.20 3.21 7.92
CA SER A 58 6.97 3.71 9.06
C SER A 58 7.88 4.89 8.71
N ALA A 59 8.37 5.60 9.73
CA ALA A 59 9.21 6.80 9.63
C ALA A 59 10.46 6.61 8.73
N SER A 60 11.18 5.52 8.87
CA SER A 60 12.43 5.28 8.12
C SER A 60 12.25 4.86 6.67
N ASP A 61 11.01 4.82 6.17
CA ASP A 61 10.69 4.13 4.92
C ASP A 61 10.93 4.96 3.67
N VAL A 62 11.25 6.26 3.77
CA VAL A 62 11.29 7.14 2.60
C VAL A 62 12.46 8.12 2.61
N ALA A 63 12.96 8.45 1.42
CA ALA A 63 13.82 9.60 1.19
C ALA A 63 12.96 10.87 1.23
N GLU A 64 13.44 11.88 1.95
CA GLU A 64 12.73 13.16 2.11
C GLU A 64 12.33 13.77 0.75
N ARG A 65 11.14 14.38 0.70
CA ARG A 65 10.58 15.14 -0.44
C ARG A 65 10.11 14.32 -1.64
N TYR A 66 10.18 12.99 -1.61
CA TYR A 66 9.55 12.14 -2.63
C TYR A 66 8.19 11.66 -2.15
N PRO A 67 7.13 11.80 -2.97
CA PRO A 67 5.83 11.27 -2.61
C PRO A 67 5.83 9.74 -2.67
N VAL A 68 4.91 9.13 -1.93
CA VAL A 68 4.59 7.70 -2.04
C VAL A 68 3.43 7.56 -3.03
N ILE A 69 3.60 6.67 -4.01
CA ILE A 69 2.56 6.33 -4.99
C ILE A 69 1.96 4.98 -4.60
N ILE A 70 0.64 4.90 -4.58
CA ILE A 70 -0.09 3.70 -4.20
C ILE A 70 -1.09 3.39 -5.31
N GLN A 71 -1.02 2.18 -5.87
CA GLN A 71 -1.87 1.73 -6.98
C GLN A 71 -2.57 0.44 -6.62
N PHE A 72 -3.89 0.38 -6.80
CA PHE A 72 -4.68 -0.84 -6.57
C PHE A 72 -5.07 -1.43 -7.92
N TYR A 73 -4.95 -2.75 -8.01
CA TYR A 73 -5.23 -3.53 -9.20
C TYR A 73 -6.29 -4.59 -8.92
N LYS A 74 -7.20 -4.78 -9.87
CA LYS A 74 -8.14 -5.90 -9.91
C LYS A 74 -7.79 -6.76 -11.14
N GLY A 75 -7.16 -7.90 -10.92
CA GLY A 75 -6.45 -8.59 -12.02
C GLY A 75 -5.33 -7.69 -12.56
N ASP A 76 -5.33 -7.45 -13.87
CA ASP A 76 -4.30 -6.62 -14.53
C ASP A 76 -4.71 -5.14 -14.69
N GLU A 77 -5.91 -4.75 -14.26
CA GLU A 77 -6.43 -3.39 -14.40
C GLU A 77 -6.15 -2.53 -13.17
N ALA A 78 -5.54 -1.36 -13.37
CA ALA A 78 -5.39 -0.36 -12.31
C ALA A 78 -6.72 0.37 -12.08
N VAL A 79 -7.34 0.13 -10.93
CA VAL A 79 -8.68 0.64 -10.59
C VAL A 79 -8.64 1.84 -9.63
N HIS A 80 -7.50 2.06 -8.96
CA HIS A 80 -7.34 3.17 -8.03
C HIS A 80 -5.88 3.60 -7.93
N VAL A 81 -5.63 4.90 -7.92
CA VAL A 81 -4.29 5.47 -7.80
C VAL A 81 -4.32 6.63 -6.82
N ALA A 82 -3.34 6.68 -5.94
CA ALA A 82 -3.13 7.77 -5.01
C ALA A 82 -1.66 8.17 -4.97
N GLN A 83 -1.42 9.46 -4.73
CA GLN A 83 -0.11 10.00 -4.40
C GLN A 83 -0.25 10.74 -3.07
N ILE A 84 0.64 10.45 -2.13
CA ILE A 84 0.67 11.13 -0.83
C ILE A 84 2.07 11.60 -0.48
N ASP A 85 2.13 12.73 0.21
CA ASP A 85 3.37 13.21 0.79
C ASP A 85 3.72 12.40 2.03
N THR A 86 5.01 12.41 2.37
CA THR A 86 5.55 11.79 3.57
C THR A 86 5.52 12.80 4.71
N LYS A 87 5.26 12.35 5.93
CA LYS A 87 5.35 13.16 7.14
C LYS A 87 6.81 13.54 7.40
N GLY A 88 7.06 14.51 8.29
CA GLY A 88 8.42 15.01 8.58
C GLY A 88 9.36 13.96 9.19
N ASP A 89 8.81 12.88 9.74
CA ASP A 89 9.56 11.72 10.20
C ASP A 89 9.79 10.67 9.11
N GLY A 90 9.28 10.87 7.89
CA GLY A 90 9.32 9.94 6.76
C GLY A 90 8.21 8.88 6.75
N SER A 91 7.28 8.90 7.71
CA SER A 91 6.13 7.98 7.69
C SER A 91 5.08 8.45 6.70
N TYR A 92 4.19 7.55 6.28
CA TYR A 92 3.12 7.90 5.36
C TYR A 92 1.82 7.18 5.71
N GLU A 93 0.70 7.81 5.40
CA GLU A 93 -0.63 7.26 5.64
C GLU A 93 -1.57 7.73 4.54
N TYR A 94 -2.19 6.77 3.84
CA TYR A 94 -3.22 7.01 2.86
C TYR A 94 -4.53 6.36 3.31
N LYS A 95 -5.53 7.19 3.61
CA LYS A 95 -6.87 6.75 3.98
C LYS A 95 -7.82 6.87 2.79
N PHE A 96 -8.52 5.80 2.46
CA PHE A 96 -9.42 5.71 1.30
C PHE A 96 -10.80 5.16 1.68
N ARG A 97 -11.84 5.58 0.96
CA ARG A 97 -13.20 5.09 1.17
C ARG A 97 -13.33 3.68 0.60
N VAL A 98 -13.76 2.75 1.44
CA VAL A 98 -14.11 1.38 1.04
C VAL A 98 -15.61 1.26 0.73
N ARG A 99 -16.42 2.03 1.45
CA ARG A 99 -17.88 2.10 1.31
C ARG A 99 -18.35 3.53 1.46
N ASN A 100 -19.34 3.91 0.66
CA ASN A 100 -20.01 5.20 0.72
C ASN A 100 -21.43 5.07 1.30
N LEU A 101 -21.90 6.13 1.96
CA LEU A 101 -23.29 6.28 2.39
C LEU A 101 -23.92 7.39 1.56
N ASP A 102 -24.96 7.07 0.80
CA ASP A 102 -25.82 8.07 0.19
C ASP A 102 -26.67 8.72 1.29
N THR A 103 -26.42 9.99 1.56
CA THR A 103 -27.12 10.76 2.61
C THR A 103 -28.57 11.11 2.25
N GLN A 104 -28.95 10.98 0.98
CA GLN A 104 -30.32 11.24 0.51
C GLN A 104 -31.20 10.00 0.63
N THR A 105 -30.66 8.83 0.29
CA THR A 105 -31.40 7.55 0.30
C THR A 105 -31.15 6.70 1.54
N GLY A 106 -30.07 6.97 2.28
CA GLY A 106 -29.62 6.15 3.40
C GLY A 106 -28.98 4.82 2.98
N GLN A 107 -28.74 4.60 1.69
CA GLN A 107 -28.18 3.35 1.17
C GLN A 107 -26.66 3.37 1.19
N PHE A 108 -26.07 2.20 1.47
CA PHE A 108 -24.63 1.99 1.38
C PHE A 108 -24.25 1.41 0.03
N THR A 109 -23.15 1.89 -0.54
CA THR A 109 -22.54 1.36 -1.77
C THR A 109 -21.09 0.99 -1.50
N ASP A 110 -20.72 -0.24 -1.82
CA ASP A 110 -19.34 -0.70 -1.74
C ASP A 110 -18.52 -0.21 -2.93
N ILE A 111 -17.38 0.42 -2.65
CA ILE A 111 -16.43 0.92 -3.65
C ILE A 111 -15.37 -0.16 -3.94
N PHE A 112 -14.96 -0.89 -2.91
CA PHE A 112 -14.01 -2.00 -3.01
C PHE A 112 -14.63 -3.27 -2.43
N GLN A 113 -14.47 -4.40 -3.13
CA GLN A 113 -14.92 -5.73 -2.70
C GLN A 113 -13.98 -6.84 -3.19
N GLY A 114 -13.72 -7.82 -2.33
CA GLY A 114 -12.85 -8.96 -2.61
C GLY A 114 -11.37 -8.58 -2.59
N GLU A 115 -10.58 -9.30 -3.38
CA GLU A 115 -9.12 -9.14 -3.38
C GLU A 115 -8.63 -8.13 -4.43
N TYR A 116 -7.60 -7.38 -4.07
CA TYR A 116 -6.88 -6.43 -4.93
C TYR A 116 -5.38 -6.58 -4.72
N THR A 117 -4.60 -6.40 -5.78
CA THR A 117 -3.15 -6.23 -5.66
C THR A 117 -2.84 -4.76 -5.46
N VAL A 118 -2.18 -4.42 -4.37
CA VAL A 118 -1.72 -3.07 -4.06
C VAL A 118 -0.23 -2.99 -4.30
N LYS A 119 0.19 -2.06 -5.16
CA LYS A 119 1.59 -1.72 -5.38
C LYS A 119 1.89 -0.39 -4.72
N ILE A 120 2.88 -0.37 -3.85
CA ILE A 120 3.35 0.82 -3.15
C ILE A 120 4.74 1.13 -3.66
N PHE A 121 4.93 2.34 -4.18
CA PHE A 121 6.19 2.82 -4.69
C PHE A 121 6.67 3.94 -3.78
N LYS A 122 7.84 3.75 -3.18
CA LYS A 122 8.48 4.78 -2.36
C LYS A 122 9.97 4.89 -2.71
N VAL A 123 10.47 6.11 -2.73
CA VAL A 123 11.91 6.35 -2.89
C VAL A 123 12.54 6.19 -1.52
N ILE A 124 13.60 5.41 -1.41
CA ILE A 124 14.34 5.16 -0.17
C ILE A 124 15.79 5.66 -0.32
N PRO A 125 16.43 6.16 0.75
CA PRO A 125 17.86 6.41 0.72
C PRO A 125 18.59 5.07 0.49
N ASN A 126 19.66 5.09 -0.31
CA ASN A 126 20.58 3.98 -0.35
C ASN A 126 21.27 3.93 1.01
N THR A 127 20.88 2.97 1.85
CA THR A 127 21.70 2.64 3.01
C THR A 127 22.93 1.94 2.45
N ASN A 128 24.11 2.54 2.63
CA ASN A 128 25.36 1.81 2.42
C ASN A 128 25.31 0.60 3.37
N GLN A 129 24.91 -0.57 2.88
CA GLN A 129 25.41 -1.81 3.47
C GLN A 129 26.89 -1.87 3.07
N VAL A 130 27.70 -1.15 3.84
CA VAL A 130 29.12 -1.44 3.94
C VAL A 130 29.18 -2.83 4.55
N VAL A 131 29.37 -3.83 3.68
CA VAL A 131 29.98 -5.10 4.08
C VAL A 131 31.49 -4.89 4.00
#